data_AF-A0A8K0N029-F1
#
_entry.id   AF-A0A8K0N029-F1
#
_cell.length_a   1.000
_cell.length_b   1.000
_cell.length_c   1.000
_cell.angle_alpha   90.00
_cell.angle_beta   90.00
_cell.angle_gamma   90.00
#
_symmetry.space_group_name_H-M   'P 1'
#
loop_
_entity.id
_entity.type
_entity.pdbx_description
1 polymer ?
#
loop_
_entity_poly.entity_id
_entity_poly.type
_entity_poly.pdbx_seq_one_letter_code
_entity_poly.pdbx_strand_id
1 'polypeptide(L)'
;MAAGKQTVLQFFPSTTSLSARVHPVVLFNICDCYVRRPDQADRVIGTLLGSVSPDGTVEIKNSYAVPHNESADQVALDIDYHHNMFMSHQKVNPKEVIVGWYSTGFGVSGGSTLIHEFYSREVSNPVHLTVDTGFQNVDILKMTMVDKIPNDLQGMEASMERLLALIDDVYKYVDDVVEGRETPDNNIGRFIADTLSSVPKLSTAAFDKLFNDRIQDNLALVYLSSLTRTQLSVAEKLNTAAQIL
;
A
#
# COMPACT_ATOMS: atom_id res chain seq x y z
N MET A 1 -18.07 24.38 -46.16
CA MET A 1 -18.05 23.09 -45.45
C MET A 1 -16.86 23.12 -44.51
N ALA A 2 -17.13 23.13 -43.20
CA ALA A 2 -16.17 23.49 -42.17
C ALA A 2 -15.23 22.33 -41.84
N ALA A 3 -13.93 22.64 -41.82
CA ALA A 3 -12.86 21.75 -41.41
C ALA A 3 -12.71 21.73 -39.88
N GLY A 4 -12.49 20.53 -39.34
CA GLY A 4 -11.54 20.20 -38.27
C GLY A 4 -11.62 20.94 -36.93
N LYS A 5 -12.06 20.20 -35.89
CA LYS A 5 -11.49 20.31 -34.54
C LYS A 5 -11.32 18.90 -33.97
N GLN A 6 -10.17 18.29 -34.23
CA GLN A 6 -9.66 17.21 -33.41
C GLN A 6 -9.20 17.85 -32.09
N THR A 7 -9.83 17.48 -30.98
CA THR A 7 -9.37 17.90 -29.65
C THR A 7 -8.07 17.16 -29.36
N VAL A 8 -6.95 17.82 -29.64
CA VAL A 8 -5.62 17.34 -29.25
C VAL A 8 -5.48 17.59 -27.75
N LEU A 9 -5.68 16.55 -26.94
CA LEU A 9 -5.20 16.53 -25.56
C LEU A 9 -3.68 16.37 -25.62
N GLN A 10 -2.97 17.51 -25.68
CA GLN A 10 -1.52 17.56 -25.57
C GLN A 10 -1.13 17.33 -24.12
N PHE A 11 -0.71 16.11 -23.78
CA PHE A 11 -0.02 15.83 -22.54
C PHE A 11 1.38 16.45 -22.64
N PHE A 12 1.65 17.50 -21.87
CA PHE A 12 3.02 17.92 -21.61
C PHE A 12 3.64 16.84 -20.72
N PRO A 13 4.70 16.13 -21.14
CA PRO A 13 5.44 15.28 -20.23
C PRO A 13 6.19 16.21 -19.28
N SER A 14 5.67 16.40 -18.06
CA SER A 14 6.49 16.89 -16.97
C SER A 14 7.61 15.87 -16.77
N THR A 15 8.86 16.30 -16.94
CA THR A 15 10.07 15.47 -16.87
C THR A 15 10.42 15.04 -15.43
N THR A 16 9.47 15.14 -14.50
CA THR A 16 9.60 14.72 -13.11
C THR A 16 8.71 13.50 -12.91
N SER A 17 9.31 12.33 -12.72
CA SER A 17 8.58 11.14 -12.26
C SER A 17 8.01 11.42 -10.87
N LEU A 18 6.77 11.93 -10.81
CA LEU A 18 6.07 12.17 -9.56
C LEU A 18 5.69 10.80 -8.98
N SER A 19 6.43 10.36 -7.97
CA SER A 19 6.16 9.10 -7.27
C SER A 19 5.21 9.36 -6.12
N ALA A 20 4.12 8.60 -6.03
CA ALA A 20 3.17 8.70 -4.92
C ALA A 20 3.22 7.42 -4.09
N ARG A 21 3.42 7.55 -2.78
CA ARG A 21 3.44 6.45 -1.81
C ARG A 21 2.21 6.56 -0.93
N VAL A 22 1.32 5.58 -1.02
CA VAL A 22 0.07 5.55 -0.24
C VAL A 22 0.23 4.63 0.96
N HIS A 23 -0.03 5.13 2.16
CA HIS A 23 -0.12 4.29 3.35
C HIS A 23 -1.41 3.47 3.36
N PRO A 24 -1.37 2.18 3.76
CA PRO A 24 -2.57 1.31 3.75
C PRO A 24 -3.75 1.88 4.56
N VAL A 25 -3.49 2.64 5.62
CA VAL A 25 -4.53 3.30 6.44
C VAL A 25 -5.46 4.19 5.61
N VAL A 26 -4.94 4.81 4.54
CA VAL A 26 -5.71 5.68 3.64
C VAL A 26 -6.77 4.86 2.90
N LEU A 27 -6.40 3.68 2.39
CA LEU A 27 -7.34 2.78 1.70
C LEU A 27 -8.44 2.30 2.66
N PHE A 28 -8.07 1.93 3.89
CA PHE A 28 -9.05 1.54 4.91
C PHE A 28 -10.00 2.69 5.26
N ASN A 29 -9.50 3.92 5.44
CA ASN A 29 -10.31 5.09 5.71
C ASN A 29 -11.30 5.37 4.56
N ILE A 30 -10.85 5.27 3.30
CA ILE A 30 -11.70 5.46 2.12
C ILE A 30 -12.81 4.41 2.07
N CYS A 31 -12.47 3.13 2.28
CA CYS A 31 -13.45 2.04 2.30
C CYS A 31 -14.46 2.19 3.45
N ASP A 32 -14.00 2.56 4.64
CA ASP A 32 -14.86 2.80 5.81
C ASP A 32 -15.81 3.98 5.57
N CYS A 33 -15.31 5.07 4.99
CA CYS A 33 -16.15 6.20 4.55
C CYS A 33 -17.16 5.80 3.47
N TYR A 34 -16.78 4.92 2.53
CA TYR A 34 -17.70 4.40 1.50
C TYR A 34 -18.83 3.56 2.09
N VAL A 35 -18.55 2.73 3.09
CA VAL A 35 -19.57 1.92 3.78
C VAL A 35 -20.51 2.78 4.62
N ARG A 36 -20.01 3.86 5.23
CA ARG A 36 -20.82 4.79 6.04
C ARG A 36 -21.55 5.87 5.24
N ARG A 37 -21.44 5.87 3.91
CA ARG A 37 -22.06 6.91 3.07
C ARG A 37 -23.59 6.85 3.17
N PRO A 38 -24.30 7.99 3.04
CA PRO A 38 -25.75 7.97 2.97
C PRO A 38 -26.21 7.23 1.70
N ASP A 39 -27.36 6.56 1.76
CA ASP A 39 -27.89 5.73 0.67
C ASP A 39 -28.12 6.49 -0.66
N GLN A 40 -28.16 7.81 -0.61
CA GLN A 40 -28.33 8.70 -1.76
C GLN A 40 -27.02 9.04 -2.47
N ALA A 41 -25.86 8.71 -1.89
CA ALA A 41 -24.56 9.03 -2.46
C ALA A 41 -23.97 7.82 -3.20
N ASP A 42 -23.82 7.94 -4.52
CA ASP A 42 -23.18 6.92 -5.35
C ASP A 42 -21.65 6.90 -5.17
N ARG A 43 -21.07 8.02 -4.71
CA ARG A 43 -19.64 8.14 -4.45
C ARG A 43 -19.32 8.93 -3.19
N VAL A 44 -18.11 8.74 -2.68
CA VAL A 44 -17.51 9.48 -1.58
C VAL A 44 -16.32 10.26 -2.11
N ILE A 45 -16.25 11.53 -1.74
CA ILE A 45 -15.14 12.42 -2.03
C ILE A 45 -14.47 12.78 -0.71
N GLY A 46 -13.15 12.90 -0.73
CA GLY A 46 -12.43 13.39 0.43
C GLY A 46 -11.06 13.93 0.10
N THR A 47 -10.42 14.48 1.13
CA THR A 47 -9.10 15.10 1.02
C THR A 47 -8.02 14.10 1.42
N LEU A 48 -6.90 14.14 0.69
CA LEU A 48 -5.68 13.40 1.00
C LEU A 48 -4.70 14.31 1.74
N LEU A 49 -4.19 13.79 2.86
CA LEU A 49 -3.19 14.43 3.69
C LEU A 49 -1.88 13.66 3.63
N GLY A 50 -0.79 14.41 3.62
CA GLY A 50 0.52 13.82 3.43
C GLY A 50 1.65 14.79 3.60
N SER A 51 2.83 14.36 3.17
CA SER A 51 4.03 15.19 3.12
C SER A 51 4.68 15.03 1.76
N VAL A 52 5.15 16.12 1.18
CA VAL A 52 5.94 16.10 -0.05
C VAL A 52 7.42 16.07 0.35
N SER A 53 8.11 15.01 -0.05
CA SER A 53 9.53 14.88 0.19
C SER A 53 10.34 15.76 -0.79
N PRO A 54 11.57 16.19 -0.42
CA PRO A 54 12.39 17.07 -1.28
C PRO A 54 12.79 16.46 -2.62
N ASP A 55 12.69 15.13 -2.75
CA ASP A 55 12.93 14.34 -3.95
C ASP A 55 11.76 14.38 -4.96
N GLY A 56 10.64 15.03 -4.60
CA GLY A 56 9.42 15.08 -5.41
C GLY A 56 8.49 13.89 -5.18
N THR A 57 8.78 13.01 -4.22
CA THR A 57 7.90 11.90 -3.83
C THR A 57 6.81 12.41 -2.89
N VAL A 58 5.54 12.13 -3.23
CA VAL A 58 4.38 12.49 -2.40
C VAL A 58 4.02 11.31 -1.50
N GLU A 59 4.15 11.47 -0.19
CA GLU A 59 3.73 10.46 0.79
C GLU A 59 2.33 10.78 1.32
N ILE A 60 1.35 9.99 0.92
CA ILE A 60 -0.05 10.08 1.36
C ILE A 60 -0.19 9.24 2.63
N LYS A 61 -0.35 9.91 3.77
CA LYS A 61 -0.33 9.30 5.11
C LYS A 61 -1.71 9.16 5.72
N ASN A 62 -2.61 10.07 5.39
CA ASN A 62 -3.95 10.11 5.96
C ASN A 62 -4.97 10.66 4.97
N SER A 63 -6.26 10.53 5.30
CA SER A 63 -7.36 11.01 4.47
C SER A 63 -8.62 11.19 5.31
N TYR A 64 -9.46 12.15 4.93
CA TYR A 64 -10.78 12.36 5.53
C TYR A 64 -11.83 12.63 4.46
N ALA A 65 -13.06 12.19 4.68
CA ALA A 65 -14.18 12.45 3.78
C ALA A 65 -14.67 13.89 3.91
N VAL A 66 -15.05 14.49 2.79
CA VAL A 66 -15.66 15.83 2.74
C VAL A 66 -17.10 15.68 2.27
N PRO A 67 -18.08 16.11 3.08
CA PRO A 67 -19.47 16.16 2.64
C PRO A 67 -19.58 16.97 1.35
N HIS A 68 -20.26 16.38 0.37
CA HIS A 68 -20.49 17.00 -0.92
C HIS A 68 -21.94 16.77 -1.33
N ASN A 69 -22.45 17.70 -2.13
CA ASN A 69 -23.74 17.55 -2.78
C ASN A 69 -23.51 17.57 -4.29
N GLU A 70 -23.90 16.49 -4.97
CA GLU A 70 -23.76 16.33 -6.40
C GLU A 70 -25.13 16.40 -7.07
N SER A 71 -25.29 17.38 -7.95
CA SER A 71 -26.41 17.53 -8.88
C SER A 71 -25.90 17.36 -10.32
N ALA A 72 -26.81 17.20 -11.29
CA ALA A 72 -26.46 16.81 -12.67
C ALA A 72 -25.30 17.59 -13.32
N ASP A 73 -25.14 18.89 -13.02
CA ASP A 73 -24.06 19.74 -13.56
C ASP A 73 -23.25 20.49 -12.48
N GLN A 74 -23.50 20.23 -11.19
CA GLN A 74 -22.87 20.98 -10.11
C GLN A 74 -22.44 20.07 -8.97
N VAL A 75 -21.19 20.25 -8.53
CA VAL A 75 -20.67 19.63 -7.30
C VAL A 75 -20.35 20.75 -6.32
N ALA A 76 -21.00 20.72 -5.16
CA ALA A 76 -20.73 21.64 -4.06
C ALA A 76 -20.03 20.88 -2.92
N LEU A 77 -18.83 21.35 -2.56
CA LEU A 77 -18.09 20.87 -1.38
C LEU A 77 -18.39 21.78 -0.18
N ASP A 78 -18.52 21.20 1.00
CA ASP A 78 -18.59 21.96 2.25
C ASP A 78 -17.18 22.47 2.63
N ILE A 79 -16.91 23.73 2.27
CA ILE A 79 -15.60 24.39 2.48
C ILE A 79 -15.37 24.64 3.98
N ASP A 80 -16.41 24.97 4.74
CA ASP A 80 -16.29 25.24 6.18
C ASP A 80 -15.92 23.95 6.92
N TYR A 81 -16.56 22.83 6.57
CA TYR A 81 -16.20 21.52 7.10
C TYR A 81 -14.76 21.14 6.72
N HIS A 82 -14.39 21.30 5.45
CA HIS A 82 -13.03 21.03 4.97
C HIS A 82 -11.97 21.81 5.76
N HIS A 83 -12.17 23.11 5.96
CA HIS A 83 -11.24 23.95 6.71
C HIS A 83 -11.13 23.53 8.18
N ASN A 84 -12.27 23.32 8.85
CA ASN A 84 -12.29 22.89 10.26
C ASN A 84 -11.62 21.52 10.46
N MET A 85 -11.84 20.59 9.52
CA MET A 85 -11.23 19.27 9.57
C MET A 85 -9.72 19.33 9.34
N PHE A 86 -9.28 20.11 8.34
CA PHE A 86 -7.85 20.33 8.10
C PHE A 86 -7.15 20.93 9.33
N MET A 87 -7.74 21.97 9.94
CA MET A 87 -7.20 22.58 11.15
C MET A 87 -7.12 21.60 12.33
N SER A 88 -8.08 20.67 12.44
CA SER A 88 -8.06 19.63 13.47
C SER A 88 -6.95 18.60 13.24
N HIS A 89 -6.75 18.17 12.00
CA HIS A 89 -5.63 17.30 11.63
C HIS A 89 -4.27 17.98 11.85
N GLN A 90 -4.15 19.26 11.53
CA GLN A 90 -2.92 20.02 11.74
C GLN A 90 -2.54 20.15 13.23
N LYS A 91 -3.51 20.16 14.15
CA LYS A 91 -3.25 20.13 15.59
C LYS A 91 -2.60 18.82 16.05
N VAL A 92 -2.93 17.70 15.39
CA VAL A 92 -2.37 16.38 15.71
C VAL A 92 -1.03 16.18 15.01
N ASN A 93 -0.95 16.54 13.73
CA ASN A 93 0.26 16.42 12.94
C ASN A 93 0.51 17.68 12.09
N PRO A 94 1.33 18.62 12.59
CA PRO A 94 1.64 19.86 11.87
C PRO A 94 2.45 19.67 10.57
N LYS A 95 3.02 18.47 10.35
CA LYS A 95 3.80 18.15 9.14
C LYS A 95 2.92 17.71 7.97
N GLU A 96 1.66 17.38 8.24
CA GLU A 96 0.72 17.00 7.19
C GLU A 96 0.15 18.22 6.50
N VAL A 97 0.25 18.21 5.17
CA VAL A 97 -0.35 19.19 4.28
C VAL A 97 -1.35 18.51 3.37
N ILE A 98 -2.23 19.29 2.76
CA ILE A 98 -3.11 18.80 1.71
C ILE A 98 -2.24 18.45 0.50
N VAL A 99 -2.32 17.20 0.04
CA VAL A 99 -1.57 16.71 -1.13
C VAL A 99 -2.48 16.41 -2.31
N GLY A 100 -3.80 16.37 -2.09
CA GLY A 100 -4.76 16.08 -3.13
C GLY A 100 -6.10 15.62 -2.58
N TRP A 101 -6.82 14.84 -3.37
CA TRP A 101 -8.15 14.36 -3.06
C TRP A 101 -8.40 12.95 -3.62
N TYR A 102 -9.38 12.27 -3.05
CA TYR A 102 -9.81 10.96 -3.50
C TYR A 102 -11.28 10.95 -3.89
N SER A 103 -11.63 10.02 -4.78
CA SER A 103 -13.02 9.69 -5.09
C SER A 103 -13.20 8.19 -5.20
N THR A 104 -14.31 7.68 -4.67
CA THR A 104 -14.71 6.28 -4.88
C THR A 104 -15.52 6.15 -6.16
N GLY A 105 -15.34 5.06 -6.89
CA GLY A 105 -16.11 4.75 -8.10
C GLY A 105 -15.24 4.55 -9.33
N PHE A 106 -15.89 4.28 -10.46
CA PHE A 106 -15.21 3.94 -11.71
C PHE A 106 -14.81 5.19 -12.51
N GLY A 107 -13.53 5.53 -12.48
CA GLY A 107 -12.93 6.55 -13.34
C GLY A 107 -13.26 8.00 -12.95
N VAL A 108 -13.01 8.91 -13.91
CA VAL A 108 -13.16 10.37 -13.76
C VAL A 108 -14.50 10.80 -14.36
N SER A 109 -15.38 11.42 -13.57
CA SER A 109 -16.66 11.95 -14.04
C SER A 109 -16.56 13.44 -14.39
N GLY A 110 -17.58 14.00 -15.06
CA GLY A 110 -17.58 15.44 -15.38
C GLY A 110 -17.44 16.35 -14.14
N GLY A 111 -18.02 15.94 -13.00
CA GLY A 111 -17.86 16.65 -11.73
C GLY A 111 -16.43 16.57 -11.14
N SER A 112 -15.62 15.58 -11.55
CA SER A 112 -14.24 15.45 -11.08
C SER A 112 -13.35 16.61 -11.54
N THR A 113 -13.63 17.23 -12.69
CA THR A 113 -12.88 18.40 -13.18
C THR A 113 -13.08 19.62 -12.27
N LEU A 114 -14.32 19.86 -11.83
CA LEU A 114 -14.64 20.98 -10.93
C LEU A 114 -13.97 20.81 -9.57
N ILE A 115 -13.95 19.59 -9.04
CA ILE A 115 -13.28 19.26 -7.78
C ILE A 115 -11.76 19.41 -7.94
N HIS A 116 -11.20 18.93 -9.06
CA HIS A 116 -9.77 19.06 -9.33
C HIS A 116 -9.35 20.54 -9.43
N GLU A 117 -10.18 21.39 -10.03
CA GLU A 117 -9.94 22.84 -10.08
C GLU A 117 -9.96 23.47 -8.68
N PHE A 118 -10.88 23.04 -7.80
CA PHE A 118 -10.91 23.49 -6.40
C PHE A 118 -9.58 23.17 -5.68
N TYR A 119 -9.13 21.90 -5.72
CA TYR A 119 -7.87 21.51 -5.07
C TYR A 119 -6.62 22.08 -5.74
N SER A 120 -6.68 22.41 -7.04
CA SER A 120 -5.58 23.08 -7.75
C SER A 120 -5.36 24.52 -7.28
N ARG A 121 -6.36 25.13 -6.64
CA ARG A 121 -6.23 26.46 -6.01
C ARG A 121 -5.56 26.38 -4.64
N GLU A 122 -5.73 25.25 -3.94
CA GLU A 122 -5.13 24.98 -2.63
C GLU A 122 -3.68 24.45 -2.75
N VAL A 123 -3.41 23.64 -3.78
CA VAL A 123 -2.13 22.94 -3.97
C VAL A 123 -1.68 23.07 -5.41
N SER A 124 -0.38 23.30 -5.64
CA SER A 124 0.17 23.49 -6.99
C SER A 124 0.08 22.25 -7.89
N ASN A 125 0.15 21.05 -7.32
CA ASN A 125 0.04 19.78 -8.03
C ASN A 125 -0.81 18.78 -7.22
N PRO A 126 -2.15 18.87 -7.27
CA PRO A 126 -3.01 17.99 -6.49
C PRO A 126 -3.04 16.57 -7.07
N VAL A 127 -2.82 15.58 -6.21
CA VAL A 127 -2.96 14.15 -6.58
C VAL A 127 -4.45 13.76 -6.53
N HIS A 128 -4.94 13.08 -7.57
CA HIS A 128 -6.29 12.49 -7.58
C HIS A 128 -6.19 10.97 -7.46
N LEU A 129 -6.72 10.41 -6.37
CA LEU A 129 -6.78 8.97 -6.14
C LEU A 129 -8.19 8.43 -6.41
N THR A 130 -8.34 7.55 -7.39
CA THR A 130 -9.60 6.84 -7.65
C THR A 130 -9.56 5.45 -7.03
N VAL A 131 -10.53 5.14 -6.18
CA VAL A 131 -10.64 3.81 -5.54
C VAL A 131 -11.88 3.10 -6.07
N ASP A 132 -11.66 1.95 -6.71
CA ASP A 132 -12.75 1.07 -7.13
C ASP A 132 -13.29 0.29 -5.93
N THR A 133 -14.56 0.51 -5.63
CA THR A 133 -15.29 -0.15 -4.54
C THR A 133 -16.24 -1.24 -5.05
N GLY A 134 -16.37 -1.39 -6.37
CA GLY A 134 -17.16 -2.45 -6.99
C GLY A 134 -16.44 -3.80 -7.04
N PHE A 135 -15.15 -3.83 -6.69
CA PHE A 135 -14.29 -5.02 -6.69
C PHE A 135 -14.48 -5.91 -7.92
N GLN A 136 -14.77 -5.36 -9.11
CA GLN A 136 -15.05 -6.21 -10.28
C GLN A 136 -13.80 -6.92 -10.80
N ASN A 137 -12.62 -6.47 -10.38
CA ASN A 137 -11.32 -7.06 -10.72
C ASN A 137 -10.77 -7.89 -9.53
N VAL A 138 -11.54 -8.87 -9.07
CA VAL A 138 -11.27 -9.69 -7.86
C VAL A 138 -9.98 -10.53 -7.98
N ASP A 139 -9.52 -10.82 -9.19
CA ASP A 139 -8.37 -11.71 -9.40
C ASP A 139 -7.06 -11.19 -8.79
N ILE A 140 -6.96 -9.87 -8.58
CA ILE A 140 -5.78 -9.20 -8.01
C ILE A 140 -5.81 -9.14 -6.48
N LEU A 141 -7.01 -9.27 -5.88
CA LEU A 141 -7.23 -9.24 -4.44
C LEU A 141 -7.84 -10.57 -3.99
N LYS A 142 -7.03 -11.62 -3.99
CA LYS A 142 -7.33 -12.81 -3.17
C LYS A 142 -7.36 -12.35 -1.71
N MET A 143 -8.55 -12.00 -1.25
CA MET A 143 -8.84 -11.73 0.15
C MET A 143 -8.71 -13.05 0.90
N THR A 144 -7.49 -13.39 1.30
CA THR A 144 -7.29 -14.45 2.28
C THR A 144 -7.92 -13.93 3.57
N MET A 145 -9.05 -14.52 3.98
CA MET A 145 -9.65 -14.24 5.28
C MET A 145 -8.61 -14.60 6.34
N VAL A 146 -8.03 -13.59 6.96
CA VAL A 146 -7.05 -13.75 8.03
C VAL A 146 -7.82 -13.67 9.35
N ASP A 147 -8.27 -14.83 9.86
CA ASP A 147 -9.04 -14.95 11.11
C ASP A 147 -8.28 -14.46 12.36
N LYS A 148 -6.96 -14.25 12.24
CA LYS A 148 -6.08 -13.74 13.27
C LYS A 148 -4.89 -13.06 12.61
N ILE A 149 -4.50 -11.86 13.08
CA ILE A 149 -3.26 -11.20 12.61
C ILE A 149 -2.15 -12.26 12.57
N PRO A 150 -1.53 -12.52 11.40
CA PRO A 150 -0.60 -13.61 11.26
C PRO A 150 0.52 -13.39 12.28
N ASN A 151 0.86 -14.41 13.04
CA ASN A 151 2.08 -14.35 13.82
C ASN A 151 3.26 -14.20 12.85
N ASP A 152 4.36 -13.56 13.26
CA ASP A 152 5.48 -13.22 12.35
C ASP A 152 5.93 -14.42 11.50
N LEU A 153 5.92 -15.63 12.07
CA LEU A 153 6.22 -16.87 11.38
C LEU A 153 5.24 -17.20 10.24
N GLN A 154 3.93 -17.07 10.47
CA GLN A 154 2.89 -17.30 9.46
C GLN A 154 2.94 -16.24 8.36
N GLY A 155 3.23 -14.98 8.72
CA GLY A 155 3.42 -13.91 7.75
C GLY A 155 4.64 -14.17 6.86
N MET A 156 5.72 -14.69 7.44
CA MET A 156 6.92 -15.08 6.70
C MET A 156 6.67 -16.27 5.77
N GLU A 157 5.98 -17.31 6.27
CA GLU A 157 5.59 -18.49 5.48
C GLU A 157 4.76 -18.08 4.26
N ALA A 158 3.69 -17.29 4.46
CA ALA A 158 2.84 -16.81 3.36
C ALA A 158 3.62 -15.93 2.35
N SER A 159 4.56 -15.12 2.82
CA SER A 159 5.43 -14.32 1.95
C SER A 159 6.37 -15.19 1.13
N MET A 160 6.89 -16.28 1.72
CA MET A 160 7.78 -17.22 1.06
C MET A 160 7.04 -18.07 0.02
N GLU A 161 5.83 -18.52 0.33
CA GLU A 161 4.94 -19.20 -0.64
C GLU A 161 4.61 -18.27 -1.82
N ARG A 162 4.30 -17.00 -1.55
CA ARG A 162 4.06 -16.01 -2.60
C ARG A 162 5.29 -15.77 -3.46
N LEU A 163 6.48 -15.71 -2.86
CA LEU A 163 7.72 -15.57 -3.61
C LEU A 163 7.97 -16.77 -4.53
N LEU A 164 7.74 -17.99 -4.03
CA LEU A 164 7.85 -19.21 -4.84
C LEU A 164 6.87 -19.20 -6.02
N ALA A 165 5.60 -18.83 -5.77
CA ALA A 165 4.60 -18.72 -6.83
C ALA A 165 5.00 -17.70 -7.91
N LEU A 166 5.53 -16.54 -7.52
CA LEU A 166 6.01 -15.52 -8.46
C LEU A 166 7.22 -16.02 -9.28
N ILE A 167 8.13 -16.78 -8.67
CA ILE A 167 9.27 -17.38 -9.37
C ILE A 167 8.77 -18.42 -10.39
N ASP A 168 7.81 -19.26 -10.02
CA ASP A 168 7.20 -20.23 -10.93
C ASP A 168 6.52 -19.56 -12.12
N ASP A 169 5.84 -18.44 -11.92
CA ASP A 169 5.20 -17.69 -13.00
C ASP A 169 6.23 -17.05 -13.94
N VAL A 170 7.34 -16.52 -13.40
CA VAL A 170 8.46 -16.04 -14.22
C VAL A 170 9.11 -17.19 -14.99
N TYR A 171 9.26 -18.36 -14.38
CA TYR A 171 9.81 -19.55 -15.02
C TYR A 171 8.95 -19.99 -16.21
N LYS A 172 7.62 -20.07 -16.03
CA LYS A 172 6.67 -20.39 -17.11
C LYS A 172 6.77 -19.41 -18.27
N TYR A 173 6.81 -18.11 -17.99
CA TYR A 173 6.95 -17.08 -19.03
C TYR A 173 8.25 -17.27 -19.84
N VAL A 174 9.38 -17.52 -19.16
CA VAL A 174 10.66 -17.74 -19.85
C VAL A 174 10.61 -19.01 -20.70
N ASP A 175 10.02 -20.09 -20.19
CA ASP A 175 9.89 -21.36 -20.91
C ASP A 175 9.00 -21.20 -22.16
N ASP A 176 7.85 -20.53 -22.02
CA ASP A 176 6.91 -20.25 -23.11
C ASP A 176 7.54 -19.35 -24.20
N VAL A 177 8.39 -18.38 -23.83
CA VAL A 177 9.14 -17.55 -24.78
C VAL A 177 10.24 -18.35 -25.49
N VAL A 178 10.95 -19.25 -24.78
CA VAL A 178 12.00 -20.10 -25.36
C VAL A 178 11.41 -21.14 -26.32
N GLU A 179 10.26 -21.70 -25.99
CA GLU A 179 9.52 -22.63 -26.84
C GLU A 179 8.77 -21.95 -28.00
N GLY A 180 8.73 -20.61 -28.02
CA GLY A 180 8.06 -19.83 -29.06
C GLY A 180 6.54 -19.79 -28.96
N ARG A 181 5.98 -20.11 -27.79
CA ARG A 181 4.55 -20.02 -27.48
C ARG A 181 4.10 -18.59 -27.16
N GLU A 182 5.02 -17.75 -26.66
CA GLU A 182 4.77 -16.34 -26.33
C GLU A 182 5.78 -15.40 -27.02
N THR A 183 5.39 -14.15 -27.30
CA THR A 183 6.28 -13.17 -27.94
C THR A 183 7.34 -12.66 -26.97
N PRO A 184 8.64 -12.72 -27.30
CA PRO A 184 9.70 -12.23 -26.42
C PRO A 184 9.62 -10.71 -26.18
N ASP A 185 9.61 -10.28 -24.91
CA ASP A 185 9.83 -8.89 -24.51
C ASP A 185 11.24 -8.69 -23.94
N ASN A 186 12.05 -7.86 -24.62
CA ASN A 186 13.43 -7.55 -24.23
C ASN A 186 13.53 -6.77 -22.92
N ASN A 187 12.53 -5.96 -22.56
CA ASN A 187 12.54 -5.22 -21.30
C ASN A 187 12.35 -6.17 -20.13
N ILE A 188 11.42 -7.12 -20.26
CA ILE A 188 11.17 -8.16 -19.25
C ILE A 188 12.40 -9.07 -19.12
N GLY A 189 12.97 -9.51 -20.25
CA GLY A 189 14.18 -10.33 -20.24
C GLY A 189 15.36 -9.66 -19.54
N ARG A 190 15.58 -8.36 -19.81
CA ARG A 190 16.63 -7.59 -19.13
C ARG A 190 16.35 -7.41 -17.64
N PHE A 191 15.11 -7.11 -17.27
CA PHE A 191 14.71 -6.99 -15.87
C PHE A 191 14.93 -8.29 -15.09
N ILE A 192 14.58 -9.45 -15.67
CA ILE A 192 14.83 -10.77 -15.06
C ILE A 192 16.33 -11.01 -14.91
N ALA A 193 17.13 -10.72 -15.94
CA ALA A 193 18.58 -10.89 -15.91
C ALA A 193 19.24 -10.01 -14.83
N ASP A 194 18.85 -8.73 -14.76
CA ASP A 194 19.33 -7.78 -13.76
C ASP A 194 18.92 -8.24 -12.35
N THR A 195 17.68 -8.71 -12.17
CA THR A 195 17.20 -9.27 -10.90
C THR A 195 18.01 -10.50 -10.48
N LEU A 196 18.24 -11.46 -11.38
CA LEU A 196 19.04 -12.65 -11.07
C LEU A 196 20.50 -12.29 -10.75
N SER A 197 21.04 -11.26 -11.39
CA SER A 197 22.40 -10.77 -11.14
C SER A 197 22.56 -10.12 -9.75
N SER A 198 21.47 -9.60 -9.19
CA SER A 198 21.45 -8.98 -7.85
C SER A 198 21.46 -10.01 -6.72
N VAL A 199 21.12 -11.27 -7.01
CA VAL A 199 21.13 -12.35 -6.02
C VAL A 199 22.59 -12.69 -5.67
N PRO A 200 22.98 -12.63 -4.38
CA PRO A 200 24.33 -12.96 -3.96
C PRO A 200 24.68 -14.41 -4.35
N LYS A 201 25.73 -14.58 -5.16
CA LYS A 201 26.28 -15.91 -5.46
C LYS A 201 27.07 -16.42 -4.26
N LEU A 202 26.37 -17.06 -3.33
CA LEU A 202 26.99 -17.76 -2.20
C LEU A 202 27.43 -19.15 -2.65
N SER A 203 28.66 -19.53 -2.33
CA SER A 203 29.07 -20.93 -2.46
C SER A 203 28.36 -21.77 -1.40
N THR A 204 28.10 -23.05 -1.71
CA THR A 204 27.45 -23.99 -0.77
C THR A 204 28.14 -23.99 0.59
N ALA A 205 29.47 -24.01 0.61
CA ALA A 205 30.25 -23.98 1.85
C ALA A 205 30.10 -22.68 2.65
N ALA A 206 29.99 -21.52 1.99
CA ALA A 206 29.78 -20.25 2.68
C ALA A 206 28.36 -20.14 3.25
N PHE A 207 27.36 -20.62 2.52
CA PHE A 207 25.97 -20.68 2.96
C PHE A 207 25.83 -21.62 4.16
N ASP A 208 26.35 -22.84 4.07
CA ASP A 208 26.27 -23.84 5.14
C ASP A 208 26.93 -23.33 6.42
N LYS A 209 28.09 -22.66 6.30
CA LYS A 209 28.75 -22.06 7.46
C LYS A 209 27.88 -20.96 8.09
N LEU A 210 27.42 -20.00 7.31
CA LEU A 210 26.59 -18.88 7.81
C LEU A 210 25.29 -19.37 8.44
N PHE A 211 24.65 -20.37 7.84
CA PHE A 211 23.41 -20.95 8.32
C PHE A 211 23.62 -21.74 9.62
N ASN A 212 24.65 -22.58 9.68
CA ASN A 212 24.95 -23.37 10.87
C ASN A 212 25.36 -22.48 12.05
N ASP A 213 26.22 -21.47 11.84
CA ASP A 213 26.62 -20.53 12.89
C ASP A 213 25.38 -19.84 13.48
N ARG A 214 24.45 -19.40 12.63
CA ARG A 214 23.20 -18.74 13.08
C ARG A 214 22.22 -19.68 13.76
N ILE A 215 22.12 -20.93 13.33
CA ILE A 215 21.29 -21.93 14.02
C ILE A 215 21.85 -22.22 15.40
N GLN A 216 23.17 -22.40 15.52
CA GLN A 216 23.82 -22.67 16.79
C GLN A 216 23.60 -21.53 17.78
N ASP A 217 23.80 -20.28 17.35
CA ASP A 217 23.56 -19.09 18.18
C ASP A 217 22.10 -19.03 18.67
N ASN A 218 21.14 -19.25 17.77
CA ASN A 218 19.71 -19.20 18.11
C ASN A 218 19.31 -20.35 19.04
N LEU A 219 19.79 -21.57 18.79
CA LEU A 219 19.54 -22.71 19.67
C LEU A 219 20.10 -22.45 21.07
N ALA A 220 21.32 -21.94 21.18
CA ALA A 220 21.92 -21.59 22.46
C ALA A 220 21.06 -20.56 23.23
N LEU A 221 20.52 -19.55 22.53
CA LEU A 221 19.59 -18.57 23.11
C LEU A 221 18.28 -19.21 23.59
N VAL A 222 17.67 -20.10 22.79
CA VAL A 222 16.44 -20.82 23.16
C VAL A 222 16.66 -21.72 24.36
N TYR A 223 17.81 -22.41 24.42
CA TYR A 223 18.19 -23.23 25.56
C TYR A 223 18.37 -22.39 26.82
N LEU A 224 19.05 -21.24 26.75
CA LEU A 224 19.23 -20.34 27.89
C LEU A 224 17.89 -19.78 28.39
N SER A 225 16.99 -19.41 27.49
CA SER A 225 15.62 -18.97 27.83
C SER A 225 14.83 -20.10 28.53
N SER A 226 14.96 -21.33 28.05
CA SER A 226 14.28 -22.49 28.64
C SER A 226 14.83 -22.84 30.02
N LEU A 227 16.15 -22.74 30.20
CA LEU A 227 16.81 -22.93 31.50
C LEU A 227 16.36 -21.87 32.51
N THR A 228 16.36 -20.59 32.12
CA THR A 228 15.92 -19.51 33.02
C THR A 228 14.43 -19.64 33.38
N ARG A 229 13.56 -20.01 32.43
CA ARG A 229 12.14 -20.31 32.70
C ARG A 229 11.97 -21.48 33.67
N THR A 230 12.77 -22.55 33.50
CA THR A 230 12.74 -23.72 34.40
C THR A 230 13.22 -23.34 35.80
N GLN A 231 14.32 -22.58 35.90
CA GLN A 231 14.84 -22.09 37.17
C GLN A 231 13.83 -21.21 37.89
N LEU A 232 13.15 -20.31 37.18
CA LEU A 232 12.09 -19.47 37.74
C LEU A 232 10.93 -20.33 38.27
N SER A 233 10.44 -21.29 37.48
CA SER A 233 9.36 -22.19 37.90
C SER A 233 9.72 -23.04 39.12
N VAL A 234 10.96 -23.53 39.20
CA VAL A 234 11.46 -24.26 40.37
C VAL A 234 11.55 -23.35 41.58
N ALA A 235 12.09 -22.14 41.43
CA ALA A 235 12.19 -21.16 42.50
C ALA A 235 10.81 -20.77 43.05
N GLU A 236 9.83 -20.54 42.18
CA GLU A 236 8.44 -20.28 42.56
C GLU A 236 7.86 -21.43 43.38
N LYS A 237 7.99 -22.68 42.91
CA LYS A 237 7.48 -23.86 43.62
C LYS A 237 8.15 -24.07 44.98
N LEU A 238 9.45 -23.85 45.08
CA LEU A 238 10.19 -23.95 46.35
C LEU A 238 9.73 -22.87 47.34
N ASN A 239 9.52 -21.65 46.85
CA ASN A 239 9.05 -20.55 47.69
C ASN A 239 7.62 -20.80 48.20
N THR A 240 6.73 -21.32 47.34
CA THR A 240 5.39 -21.74 47.75
C THR A 240 5.42 -22.88 48.76
N ALA A 241 6.28 -23.89 48.57
CA ALA A 241 6.43 -25.00 49.52
C ALA A 241 6.97 -24.54 50.89
N ALA A 242 7.90 -23.57 50.90
CA ALA A 242 8.45 -23.00 52.12
C ALA A 242 7.44 -22.13 52.90
N GLN A 243 6.40 -21.61 52.26
CA GLN A 243 5.32 -20.85 52.92
C GLN A 243 4.24 -21.74 53.55
N ILE A 244 4.21 -23.04 53.21
CA ILE A 244 3.21 -24.01 53.70
C ILE A 244 3.74 -24.79 54.93
N LEU A 245 5.05 -24.67 55.23
CA LEU A 245 5.71 -25.19 56.45
C LEU A 245 5.83 -24.11 57.52
#